data_AF-A7NQU6-F1
#
_entry.id   AF-A7NQU6-F1
#
_cell.length_a   1.000
_cell.length_b   1.000
_cell.length_c   1.000
_cell.angle_alpha   90.00
_cell.angle_beta   90.00
_cell.angle_gamma   90.00
#
_symmetry.space_group_name_H-M   'P 1'
#
loop_
_entity.id
_entity.type
_entity.pdbx_description
1 polymer ?
#
loop_
_entity_poly.entity_id
_entity_poly.type
_entity_poly.pdbx_seq_one_letter_code
_entity_poly.pdbx_strand_id
1 'polypeptide(L)'
;MIGALLSRMAFVAANVIVMIILHGNSRQWWPKIPYLSLRDESVGEHTRLLFNTLAVVTVGQALIGRLPRARWLPRALTLGVIPALLPGLIWLGQRGLRLKGSIAERYNLALVPILPIAAVVVEDRLAAALTDADEAVSAPVDR
;
A
#
# COMPACT_ATOMS: atom_id res chain seq x y z
N MET A 1 22.00 -4.12 5.85
CA MET A 1 20.82 -3.56 6.57
C MET A 1 20.39 -2.18 6.05
N ILE A 2 21.28 -1.19 5.98
CA ILE A 2 20.93 0.20 5.58
C ILE A 2 20.31 0.27 4.17
N GLY A 3 20.87 -0.44 3.19
CA GLY A 3 20.34 -0.42 1.82
C GLY A 3 18.89 -0.94 1.68
N ALA A 4 18.53 -1.99 2.44
CA ALA A 4 17.18 -2.52 2.46
C ALA A 4 16.19 -1.53 3.12
N LEU A 5 16.61 -0.90 4.21
CA LEU A 5 15.82 0.13 4.88
C LEU A 5 15.58 1.34 3.97
N LEU A 6 16.61 1.82 3.28
CA LEU A 6 16.50 2.92 2.31
C LEU A 6 15.55 2.57 1.16
N SER A 7 15.61 1.34 0.65
CA SER A 7 14.69 0.88 -0.40
C SER A 7 13.22 0.87 0.06
N ARG A 8 12.97 0.46 1.31
CA ARG A 8 11.63 0.50 1.91
C ARG A 8 11.13 1.93 2.10
N MET A 9 11.99 2.82 2.59
CA MET A 9 11.67 4.24 2.75
C MET A 9 11.39 4.92 1.41
N ALA A 10 12.19 4.63 0.38
CA ALA A 10 11.96 5.12 -0.97
C ALA A 10 10.63 4.63 -1.54
N PHE A 11 10.25 3.38 -1.28
CA PHE A 11 8.93 2.84 -1.68
C PHE A 11 7.77 3.56 -0.98
N VAL A 12 7.87 3.77 0.34
CA VAL A 12 6.84 4.50 1.11
C VAL A 12 6.71 5.94 0.59
N ALA A 13 7.84 6.63 0.43
CA ALA A 13 7.87 8.00 -0.08
C ALA A 13 7.29 8.09 -1.51
N ALA A 14 7.66 7.17 -2.40
CA ALA A 14 7.13 7.12 -3.76
C ALA A 14 5.61 6.92 -3.78
N ASN A 15 5.07 6.05 -2.92
CA ASN A 15 3.62 5.86 -2.81
C ASN A 15 2.91 7.11 -2.31
N VAL A 16 3.45 7.78 -1.29
CA VAL A 16 2.86 9.03 -0.78
C VAL A 16 2.87 10.10 -1.88
N ILE A 17 3.98 10.26 -2.60
CA ILE A 17 4.09 11.24 -3.69
C ILE A 17 3.11 10.92 -4.82
N VAL A 18 3.07 9.67 -5.29
CA VAL A 18 2.16 9.24 -6.37
C VAL A 18 0.71 9.38 -5.93
N MET A 19 0.38 9.05 -4.70
CA MET A 19 -0.96 9.25 -4.14
C MET A 19 -1.35 10.73 -4.20
N ILE A 20 -0.47 11.64 -3.77
CA ILE A 20 -0.70 13.09 -3.82
C ILE A 20 -0.91 13.55 -5.27
N ILE A 21 -0.12 13.05 -6.22
CA ILE A 21 -0.24 13.43 -7.64
C ILE A 21 -1.56 12.92 -8.23
N LEU A 22 -1.88 11.64 -8.03
CA LEU A 22 -3.08 11.02 -8.60
C LEU A 22 -4.37 11.59 -7.96
N HIS A 23 -4.32 11.91 -6.66
CA HIS A 23 -5.43 12.56 -5.96
C HIS A 23 -5.54 14.05 -6.33
N GLY A 24 -4.42 14.77 -6.44
CA GLY A 24 -4.40 16.19 -6.83
C GLY A 24 -4.91 16.45 -8.25
N ASN A 25 -4.78 15.48 -9.14
CA ASN A 25 -5.33 15.53 -10.50
C ASN A 25 -6.86 15.32 -10.56
N SER A 26 -7.53 14.91 -9.47
CA SER A 26 -8.96 14.63 -9.51
C SER A 26 -9.86 15.88 -9.45
N ARG A 27 -9.42 17.02 -8.85
CA ARG A 27 -10.08 18.37 -8.97
C ARG A 27 -9.50 19.52 -8.11
N GLN A 28 -8.26 19.46 -7.58
CA GLN A 28 -7.90 20.40 -6.50
C GLN A 28 -6.42 20.83 -6.48
N TRP A 29 -6.08 21.82 -7.31
CA TRP A 29 -4.75 22.43 -7.37
C TRP A 29 -4.62 23.61 -6.38
N TRP A 30 -4.35 23.34 -5.09
CA TRP A 30 -3.81 24.28 -4.05
C TRP A 30 -4.66 25.55 -3.69
N PRO A 31 -4.49 26.29 -2.55
CA PRO A 31 -3.81 26.05 -1.27
C PRO A 31 -4.79 25.73 -0.12
N LYS A 32 -5.91 25.04 -0.38
CA LYS A 32 -6.61 24.32 0.68
C LYS A 32 -5.99 22.94 0.72
N ILE A 33 -5.36 22.56 1.84
CA ILE A 33 -4.90 21.19 2.08
C ILE A 33 -6.02 20.26 1.60
N PRO A 34 -5.85 19.54 0.46
CA PRO A 34 -6.97 18.86 -0.16
C PRO A 34 -7.48 17.81 0.82
N TYR A 35 -8.79 17.69 0.87
CA TYR A 35 -9.50 16.71 1.65
C TYR A 35 -9.04 15.30 1.24
N LEU A 36 -7.95 14.78 1.81
CA LEU A 36 -7.69 13.34 1.99
C LEU A 36 -8.71 12.69 2.95
N SER A 37 -9.80 13.42 3.21
CA SER A 37 -10.94 13.02 3.98
C SER A 37 -11.87 12.27 3.05
N LEU A 38 -12.16 11.01 3.40
CA LEU A 38 -13.18 10.16 2.79
C LEU A 38 -14.62 10.72 2.87
N ARG A 39 -14.81 12.03 3.10
CA ARG A 39 -16.12 12.63 3.39
C ARG A 39 -17.03 12.61 2.18
N ASP A 40 -16.48 12.87 1.00
CA ASP A 40 -17.25 13.14 -0.22
C ASP A 40 -16.94 12.16 -1.37
N GLU A 41 -15.89 11.34 -1.26
CA GLU A 41 -15.51 10.34 -2.27
C GLU A 41 -15.86 8.92 -1.80
N SER A 42 -16.33 8.08 -2.72
CA SER A 42 -16.78 6.73 -2.40
C SER A 42 -15.61 5.83 -1.93
N VAL A 43 -15.91 4.83 -1.10
CA VAL A 43 -14.92 3.81 -0.69
C VAL A 43 -14.29 3.11 -1.91
N GLY A 44 -15.06 2.95 -2.99
CA GLY A 44 -14.60 2.38 -4.25
C GLY A 44 -13.56 3.24 -4.96
N GLU A 45 -13.75 4.56 -5.01
CA GLU A 45 -12.78 5.49 -5.61
C GLU A 45 -11.45 5.49 -4.85
N HIS A 46 -11.49 5.49 -3.52
CA HIS A 46 -10.29 5.41 -2.69
C HIS A 46 -9.56 4.08 -2.86
N THR A 47 -10.31 2.97 -2.96
CA THR A 47 -9.73 1.65 -3.21
C THR A 47 -9.04 1.62 -4.56
N ARG A 48 -9.68 2.19 -5.60
CA ARG A 48 -9.11 2.32 -6.94
C ARG A 48 -7.86 3.20 -6.95
N LEU A 49 -7.89 4.33 -6.25
CA LEU A 49 -6.78 5.25 -6.15
C LEU A 49 -5.58 4.61 -5.45
N LEU A 50 -5.81 3.90 -4.35
CA LEU A 50 -4.78 3.15 -3.64
C LEU A 50 -4.18 2.04 -4.50
N PHE A 51 -5.02 1.27 -5.18
CA PHE A 51 -4.57 0.26 -6.14
C PHE A 51 -3.70 0.89 -7.25
N ASN A 52 -4.19 1.96 -7.88
CA ASN A 52 -3.46 2.66 -8.95
C ASN A 52 -2.13 3.22 -8.45
N THR A 53 -2.09 3.78 -7.25
CA THR A 53 -0.86 4.30 -6.64
C THR A 53 0.17 3.18 -6.47
N LEU A 54 -0.22 2.08 -5.81
CA LEU A 54 0.67 0.95 -5.58
C LEU A 54 1.11 0.31 -6.90
N ALA A 55 0.21 0.21 -7.88
CA ALA A 55 0.50 -0.34 -9.20
C ALA A 55 1.50 0.54 -9.97
N VAL A 56 1.28 1.86 -10.02
CA VAL A 56 2.20 2.81 -10.68
C VAL A 56 3.58 2.76 -10.04
N VAL A 57 3.68 2.77 -8.71
CA VAL A 57 4.96 2.68 -8.02
C VAL A 57 5.63 1.34 -8.30
N THR A 58 4.87 0.24 -8.29
CA THR A 58 5.40 -1.10 -8.58
C THR A 58 5.94 -1.21 -10.00
N VAL A 59 5.18 -0.75 -10.99
CA VAL A 59 5.61 -0.71 -12.38
C VAL A 59 6.83 0.19 -12.53
N GLY A 60 6.81 1.38 -11.92
CA GLY A 60 7.97 2.29 -11.93
C GLY A 60 9.23 1.64 -11.37
N GLN A 61 9.13 0.97 -10.21
CA GLN A 61 10.24 0.22 -9.61
C GLN A 61 10.74 -0.92 -10.49
N ALA A 62 9.83 -1.66 -11.14
CA ALA A 62 10.19 -2.73 -12.06
C ALA A 62 10.96 -2.19 -13.29
N LEU A 63 10.49 -1.08 -13.86
CA LEU A 63 11.11 -0.44 -15.04
C LEU A 63 12.52 0.08 -14.76
N ILE A 64 12.79 0.60 -13.56
CA ILE A 64 14.12 1.10 -13.17
C ILE A 64 15.01 0.03 -12.52
N GLY A 65 14.62 -1.25 -12.57
CA GLY A 65 15.40 -2.37 -12.03
C GLY A 65 15.48 -2.43 -10.50
N ARG A 66 14.58 -1.72 -9.79
CA ARG A 66 14.53 -1.66 -8.32
C ARG A 66 13.60 -2.71 -7.69
N LEU A 67 12.92 -3.52 -8.50
CA LEU A 67 12.10 -4.65 -8.03
C LEU A 67 12.71 -6.00 -8.48
N PRO A 68 13.41 -6.73 -7.57
CA PRO A 68 13.97 -8.05 -7.87
C PRO A 68 12.89 -9.03 -8.32
N ARG A 69 13.20 -9.91 -9.29
CA ARG A 69 12.24 -10.91 -9.80
C ARG A 69 11.66 -11.82 -8.71
N ALA A 70 12.48 -12.19 -7.72
CA ALA A 70 12.03 -12.97 -6.55
C ALA A 70 10.90 -12.29 -5.76
N ARG A 71 10.75 -10.96 -5.87
CA ARG A 71 9.71 -10.18 -5.19
C ARG A 71 8.48 -9.92 -6.05
N TRP A 72 8.43 -10.38 -7.31
CA TRP A 72 7.29 -10.11 -8.20
C TRP A 72 6.01 -10.76 -7.71
N LEU A 73 6.05 -12.03 -7.29
CA LEU A 73 4.88 -12.73 -6.75
C LEU A 73 4.43 -12.15 -5.40
N PRO A 74 5.31 -11.98 -4.38
CA PRO A 74 4.94 -11.27 -3.15
C PRO A 74 4.33 -9.89 -3.41
N ARG A 75 4.89 -9.15 -4.36
CA ARG A 75 4.39 -7.81 -4.72
C ARG A 75 3.01 -7.87 -5.37
N ALA A 76 2.79 -8.78 -6.31
CA ALA A 76 1.48 -8.95 -6.95
C ALA A 76 0.38 -9.31 -5.94
N LEU A 77 0.68 -10.20 -4.99
CA LEU A 77 -0.23 -10.54 -3.90
C LEU A 77 -0.51 -9.33 -2.99
N THR A 78 0.53 -8.56 -2.66
CA THR A 78 0.40 -7.33 -1.86
C THR A 78 -0.49 -6.29 -2.55
N LEU A 79 -0.42 -6.18 -3.89
CA LEU A 79 -1.29 -5.30 -4.68
C LEU A 79 -2.77 -5.70 -4.62
N GLY A 80 -3.08 -6.98 -4.38
CA GLY A 80 -4.45 -7.43 -4.13
C GLY A 80 -4.89 -7.20 -2.69
N VAL A 81 -4.06 -7.60 -1.73
CA VAL A 81 -4.40 -7.59 -0.30
C VAL A 81 -4.58 -6.17 0.23
N ILE A 82 -3.64 -5.26 -0.02
CA ILE A 82 -3.65 -3.94 0.61
C ILE A 82 -4.88 -3.11 0.21
N PRO A 83 -5.25 -3.01 -1.08
CA PRO A 83 -6.49 -2.34 -1.47
C PRO A 83 -7.75 -3.03 -0.94
N ALA A 84 -7.78 -4.36 -0.92
CA ALA A 84 -8.94 -5.10 -0.41
C ALA A 84 -9.19 -4.87 1.09
N LEU A 85 -8.16 -4.50 1.87
CA LEU A 85 -8.30 -4.16 3.28
C LEU A 85 -8.92 -2.77 3.51
N LEU A 86 -8.84 -1.87 2.52
CA LEU A 86 -9.25 -0.48 2.68
C LEU A 86 -10.74 -0.33 3.05
N PRO A 87 -11.71 -1.00 2.39
CA PRO A 87 -13.11 -0.94 2.80
C PRO A 87 -13.33 -1.38 4.25
N GLY A 88 -12.61 -2.42 4.70
CA GLY A 88 -12.68 -2.91 6.07
C GLY A 88 -12.13 -1.91 7.09
N LEU A 89 -11.00 -1.26 6.77
CA LEU A 89 -10.40 -0.21 7.62
C LEU A 89 -11.31 1.02 7.73
N ILE A 90 -11.92 1.43 6.62
CA ILE A 90 -12.88 2.55 6.62
C ILE A 90 -14.11 2.20 7.45
N TRP A 91 -14.65 1.00 7.26
CA TRP A 91 -15.78 0.52 8.05
C TRP A 91 -15.44 0.45 9.54
N LEU A 92 -14.25 -0.01 9.90
CA LEU A 92 -13.77 -0.06 11.28
C LEU A 92 -13.69 1.35 11.89
N GLY A 93 -13.14 2.33 11.17
CA GLY A 93 -13.09 3.72 11.62
C GLY A 93 -14.47 4.33 11.81
N GLN A 94 -15.37 4.15 10.85
CA GLN A 94 -16.70 4.79 10.86
C GLN A 94 -17.70 4.10 11.80
N ARG A 95 -17.79 2.77 11.77
CA ARG A 95 -18.78 2.00 12.54
C ARG A 95 -18.20 1.39 13.81
N GLY A 96 -16.98 0.86 13.77
CA GLY A 96 -16.34 0.25 14.94
C GLY A 96 -15.92 1.29 15.97
N LEU A 97 -15.12 2.26 15.55
CA LEU A 97 -14.58 3.33 16.39
C LEU A 97 -15.50 4.56 16.47
N ARG A 98 -16.59 4.56 15.69
CA ARG A 98 -17.59 5.65 15.64
C ARG A 98 -16.95 7.03 15.42
N LEU A 99 -15.85 7.10 14.66
CA LEU A 99 -15.14 8.34 14.40
C LEU A 99 -16.02 9.27 13.58
N LYS A 100 -16.17 10.52 14.04
CA LYS A 100 -16.98 11.55 13.37
C LYS A 100 -16.19 12.84 13.20
N GLY A 101 -16.57 13.63 12.20
CA GLY A 101 -16.00 14.94 11.93
C GLY A 101 -14.48 14.88 11.75
N SER A 102 -13.77 15.84 12.33
CA SER A 102 -12.31 16.02 12.17
C SER A 102 -11.46 14.82 12.60
N ILE A 103 -11.96 13.96 13.49
CA ILE A 103 -11.21 12.78 13.95
C ILE A 103 -11.19 11.71 12.85
N ALA A 104 -12.30 11.53 12.13
CA ALA A 104 -12.35 10.62 10.99
C ALA A 104 -11.41 11.09 9.87
N GLU A 105 -11.30 12.41 9.66
CA GLU A 105 -10.39 13.00 8.67
C GLU A 105 -8.93 12.71 9.01
N ARG A 106 -8.53 12.89 10.28
CA ARG A 106 -7.19 12.54 10.77
C ARG A 106 -6.88 11.06 10.63
N TYR A 107 -7.86 10.19 10.92
CA TYR A 107 -7.73 8.76 10.73
C TYR A 107 -7.43 8.41 9.27
N ASN A 108 -8.20 8.98 8.33
CA ASN A 108 -8.03 8.74 6.90
C ASN A 108 -6.69 9.28 6.38
N LEU A 109 -6.30 10.47 6.83
CA LEU A 109 -5.00 11.06 6.55
C LEU A 109 -3.85 10.17 7.04
N ALA A 110 -3.99 9.58 8.23
CA ALA A 110 -2.98 8.68 8.78
C ALA A 110 -2.87 7.38 7.96
N LEU A 111 -3.94 6.91 7.32
CA LEU A 111 -3.89 5.74 6.45
C LEU A 111 -2.95 5.93 5.24
N VAL A 112 -2.76 7.16 4.76
CA VAL A 112 -1.93 7.45 3.58
C VAL A 112 -0.49 6.95 3.73
N PRO A 113 0.26 7.27 4.80
CA PRO A 113 1.58 6.69 5.03
C PRO A 113 1.53 5.29 5.65
N ILE A 114 0.48 4.94 6.41
CA ILE A 114 0.39 3.63 7.08
C ILE A 114 0.19 2.49 6.07
N LEU A 115 -0.61 2.68 5.02
CA LEU A 115 -0.90 1.63 4.05
C LEU A 115 0.34 1.19 3.24
N PRO A 116 1.21 2.08 2.73
CA PRO A 116 2.48 1.68 2.13
C PRO A 116 3.42 0.97 3.11
N ILE A 117 3.43 1.36 4.39
CA ILE A 117 4.21 0.65 5.42
C ILE A 117 3.65 -0.76 5.61
N ALA A 118 2.34 -0.90 5.74
CA ALA A 118 1.67 -2.19 5.82
C ALA A 118 1.96 -3.05 4.58
N ALA A 119 2.00 -2.45 3.38
CA ALA A 119 2.37 -3.14 2.15
C ALA A 119 3.79 -3.71 2.21
N VAL A 120 4.77 -2.94 2.72
CA VAL A 120 6.14 -3.44 2.92
C VAL A 120 6.17 -4.64 3.86
N VAL A 121 5.44 -4.55 4.99
CA VAL A 121 5.40 -5.63 5.97
C VAL A 121 4.75 -6.88 5.39
N VAL A 122 3.61 -6.73 4.70
CA VAL A 122 2.90 -7.84 4.05
C VAL A 122 3.78 -8.48 2.99
N GLU A 123 4.42 -7.69 2.13
CA GLU A 123 5.33 -8.20 1.10
C GLU A 123 6.49 -8.99 1.72
N ASP A 124 7.13 -8.46 2.77
CA ASP A 124 8.26 -9.14 3.41
C ASP A 124 7.83 -10.46 4.08
N ARG A 125 6.62 -10.51 4.66
CA ARG A 125 6.06 -11.75 5.22
C ARG A 125 5.72 -12.77 4.15
N LEU A 126 5.13 -12.32 3.04
CA LEU A 126 4.84 -13.19 1.90
C LEU A 126 6.12 -13.72 1.26
N ALA A 127 7.15 -12.88 1.13
CA ALA A 127 8.43 -13.30 0.59
C ALA A 127 9.08 -14.38 1.47
N ALA A 128 9.11 -14.18 2.80
CA ALA A 128 9.63 -15.19 3.72
C ALA A 128 8.84 -16.50 3.63
N ALA A 129 7.50 -16.44 3.69
CA ALA A 129 6.66 -17.63 3.63
C ALA A 129 6.80 -18.42 2.31
N LEU A 130 7.02 -17.72 1.19
CA LEU A 130 7.22 -18.36 -0.10
C LEU A 130 8.62 -19.00 -0.21
N THR A 131 9.65 -18.39 0.37
CA THR A 131 10.98 -19.00 0.45
C THR A 131 10.97 -20.26 1.31
N ASP A 132 10.35 -20.20 2.49
CA ASP A 132 10.25 -21.37 3.38
C ASP A 132 9.48 -22.53 2.71
N ALA A 133 8.44 -22.22 1.94
CA ALA A 133 7.68 -23.22 1.20
C ALA A 133 8.51 -23.87 0.07
N ASP A 134 9.34 -23.11 -0.63
CA ASP A 134 10.20 -23.61 -1.71
C ASP A 134 11.30 -24.54 -1.18
N GLU A 135 11.90 -24.19 -0.03
CA GLU A 135 12.88 -25.04 0.68
C GLU A 135 12.25 -26.35 1.15
N ALA A 136 11.02 -26.31 1.69
CA ALA A 136 10.31 -27.50 2.13
C ALA A 136 9.96 -28.47 0.99
N VAL A 137 9.67 -27.94 -0.21
CA VAL A 137 9.40 -28.75 -1.41
C VAL A 137 10.69 -29.32 -2.01
N SER A 138 11.81 -28.60 -1.88
CA SER A 138 13.10 -28.97 -2.46
C SER A 138 13.93 -29.90 -1.56
N ALA A 139 13.53 -30.12 -0.31
CA ALA A 139 14.17 -31.07 0.58
C ALA A 139 14.11 -32.49 -0.02
N PRO A 140 15.24 -33.21 -0.13
CA PRO A 140 15.23 -34.57 -0.64
C PRO A 140 14.35 -35.43 0.26
N VAL A 141 13.41 -36.15 -0.36
CA VAL A 141 12.68 -37.24 0.32
C VAL A 141 13.72 -38.33 0.59
N ASP A 142 14.36 -38.28 1.75
CA ASP A 142 15.22 -39.37 2.21
C ASP A 142 14.40 -40.66 2.18
N ARG A 143 14.83 -41.56 1.29
CA ARG A 143 14.42 -42.96 1.18
C ARG A 143 15.36 -43.82 2.00
#